data_AF-A0A927RWL0-F1
#
_entry.id   AF-A0A927RWL0-F1
#
_cell.length_a   1.000
_cell.length_b   1.000
_cell.length_c   1.000
_cell.angle_alpha   90.00
_cell.angle_beta   90.00
_cell.angle_gamma   90.00
#
_symmetry.space_group_name_H-M   'P 1'
#
loop_
_entity.id
_entity.type
_entity.pdbx_description
1 polymer ?
#
loop_
_entity_poly.entity_id
_entity_poly.type
_entity_poly.pdbx_seq_one_letter_code
_entity_poly.pdbx_strand_id
1 'polypeptide(L)'
;MNEVQSAETIKALTLPILEKGFSFEYFYQKGGDSSCVYICRFQKGKDFLDWREVSGGDEINIVVSVKGEYAFPSLKKLYPKQYKAFRRKHFFKKASVAQRREFVAKCLIEEINTKPTFFGIKL
;
A
#
# COMPACT_ATOMS: atom_id res chain seq x y z
N MET A 1 3.53 -17.71 7.21
CA MET A 1 3.75 -16.35 7.74
C MET A 1 2.44 -15.94 8.42
N ASN A 2 2.45 -15.68 9.72
CA ASN A 2 1.21 -15.40 10.45
C ASN A 2 0.66 -14.02 10.06
N GLU A 3 -0.66 -13.91 9.89
CA GLU A 3 -1.34 -12.69 9.43
C GLU A 3 -1.07 -11.46 10.33
N VAL A 4 -0.98 -11.68 11.64
CA VAL A 4 -0.63 -10.65 12.62
C VAL A 4 0.78 -10.08 12.38
N GLN A 5 1.75 -10.93 12.01
CA GLN A 5 3.11 -10.47 11.68
C GLN A 5 3.15 -9.66 10.38
N SER A 6 2.21 -9.93 9.46
CA SER A 6 2.09 -9.21 8.19
C SER A 6 1.64 -7.75 8.40
N ALA A 7 0.63 -7.52 9.24
CA ALA A 7 0.11 -6.18 9.52
C ALA A 7 1.14 -5.30 10.24
N GLU A 8 1.82 -5.84 11.25
CA GLU A 8 2.87 -5.11 11.97
C GLU A 8 4.07 -4.77 11.08
N THR A 9 4.42 -5.66 10.14
CA THR A 9 5.48 -5.37 9.16
C THR A 9 5.10 -4.19 8.27
N ILE A 10 3.86 -4.16 7.76
CA ILE A 10 3.38 -3.06 6.92
C ILE A 10 3.36 -1.77 7.73
N LYS A 11 2.79 -1.81 8.94
CA LYS A 11 2.74 -0.68 9.87
C LYS A 11 4.12 -0.09 10.12
N ALA A 12 5.12 -0.93 10.40
CA ALA A 12 6.51 -0.53 10.59
C ALA A 12 7.13 0.10 9.33
N LEU A 13 6.88 -0.48 8.15
CA LEU A 13 7.34 0.08 6.87
C LEU A 13 6.70 1.43 6.53
N THR A 14 5.57 1.78 7.16
CA THR A 14 4.77 2.98 6.85
C THR A 14 4.64 3.94 8.03
N LEU A 15 5.53 3.88 9.02
CA LEU A 15 5.51 4.77 10.20
C LEU A 15 5.33 6.26 9.85
N PRO A 16 5.99 6.83 8.81
CA PRO A 16 5.79 8.23 8.45
C PRO A 16 4.34 8.60 8.10
N ILE A 17 3.52 7.63 7.67
CA ILE A 17 2.10 7.86 7.40
C ILE A 17 1.33 8.11 8.70
N LEU A 18 1.66 7.38 9.76
CA LEU A 18 1.03 7.53 11.07
C LEU A 18 1.42 8.86 11.72
N GLU A 19 2.68 9.27 11.56
CA GLU A 19 3.19 10.56 12.03
C GLU A 19 2.45 11.77 11.39
N LYS A 20 1.82 11.56 10.22
CA LYS A 20 0.99 12.57 9.54
C LYS A 20 -0.49 12.55 9.96
N GLY A 21 -0.80 11.87 11.06
CA GLY A 21 -2.12 11.87 11.68
C GLY A 21 -3.11 10.86 11.07
N PHE A 22 -2.61 9.82 10.39
CA PHE A 22 -3.44 8.71 9.94
C PHE A 22 -3.53 7.63 11.03
N SER A 23 -4.72 7.07 11.23
CA SER A 23 -4.89 5.83 11.99
C SER A 23 -4.60 4.62 11.10
N PHE A 24 -4.22 3.50 11.73
CA PHE A 24 -3.95 2.24 11.04
C PHE A 24 -4.95 1.18 11.46
N GLU A 25 -5.59 0.55 10.47
CA GLU A 25 -6.50 -0.56 10.67
C GLU A 25 -6.08 -1.74 9.80
N TYR A 26 -6.32 -2.95 10.30
CA TYR A 26 -6.06 -4.18 9.56
C TYR A 26 -7.30 -5.07 9.59
N PHE A 27 -7.73 -5.52 8.42
CA PHE A 27 -8.81 -6.47 8.26
C PHE A 27 -8.58 -7.33 7.03
N TYR A 28 -9.27 -8.47 6.95
CA TYR A 28 -9.25 -9.34 5.79
C TYR A 28 -10.65 -9.48 5.21
N GLN A 29 -10.74 -9.57 3.89
CA GLN A 29 -11.97 -9.81 3.16
C GLN A 29 -11.84 -11.13 2.40
N LYS A 30 -12.71 -12.10 2.69
CA LYS A 30 -12.74 -13.37 1.98
C LYS A 30 -13.67 -13.24 0.76
N GLY A 31 -13.17 -13.60 -0.41
CA GLY A 31 -13.94 -13.70 -1.64
C GLY A 31 -14.87 -14.92 -1.64
N GLY A 32 -15.77 -14.98 -2.63
CA GLY A 32 -16.60 -16.17 -2.87
C GLY A 32 -15.80 -17.33 -3.48
N ASP A 33 -14.78 -17.02 -4.28
CA ASP A 33 -13.68 -17.92 -4.55
C ASP A 33 -12.72 -17.89 -3.34
N SER A 34 -11.96 -18.96 -3.08
CA SER A 34 -11.09 -19.08 -1.89
C SER A 34 -9.96 -18.02 -1.77
N SER A 35 -10.03 -16.92 -2.52
CA SER A 35 -9.17 -15.75 -2.40
C SER A 35 -9.47 -14.97 -1.12
N CYS A 36 -8.41 -14.51 -0.47
CA CYS A 36 -8.50 -13.58 0.66
C CYS A 36 -7.75 -12.30 0.28
N VAL A 37 -8.34 -11.15 0.59
CA VAL A 37 -7.69 -9.84 0.43
C VAL A 37 -7.36 -9.33 1.82
N TYR A 38 -6.06 -9.17 2.08
CA TYR A 38 -5.54 -8.54 3.27
C TYR A 38 -5.51 -7.03 3.05
N ILE A 39 -6.14 -6.28 3.94
CA ILE A 39 -6.33 -4.85 3.80
C ILE A 39 -5.70 -4.14 5.00
N CYS A 40 -4.66 -3.35 4.72
CA CYS A 40 -4.10 -2.39 5.66
C CYS A 40 -4.61 -1.00 5.29
N ARG A 41 -5.47 -0.43 6.12
CA ARG A 41 -6.11 0.87 5.90
C ARG A 41 -5.39 1.95 6.70
N PHE A 42 -5.04 3.02 6.02
CA PHE A 42 -4.60 4.28 6.60
C PHE A 42 -5.74 5.29 6.50
N GLN A 43 -6.34 5.68 7.62
CA GLN A 43 -7.53 6.52 7.64
C GLN A 43 -7.25 7.89 8.27
N LYS A 44 -7.84 8.94 7.68
CA LYS A 44 -7.80 10.30 8.22
C LYS A 44 -9.17 10.95 8.06
N GLY A 45 -9.92 11.03 9.16
CA GLY A 45 -11.32 11.45 9.12
C GLY A 45 -12.17 10.48 8.29
N LYS A 46 -12.79 10.98 7.22
CA LYS A 46 -13.62 10.20 6.29
C LYS A 46 -12.83 9.64 5.09
N ASP A 47 -11.61 10.12 4.90
CA ASP A 47 -10.76 9.72 3.78
C ASP A 47 -9.84 8.58 4.20
N PHE A 48 -9.50 7.70 3.28
CA PHE A 48 -8.61 6.58 3.58
C PHE A 48 -7.82 6.11 2.36
N LEU A 49 -6.70 5.44 2.63
CA LEU A 49 -5.95 4.66 1.67
C LEU A 49 -5.89 3.20 2.14
N ASP A 50 -6.37 2.29 1.31
CA ASP A 50 -6.23 0.85 1.49
C ASP A 50 -5.03 0.34 0.71
N TRP A 51 -4.10 -0.29 1.42
CA TRP A 51 -3.12 -1.21 0.87
C TRP A 51 -3.73 -2.60 0.83
N ARG A 52 -3.89 -3.18 -0.36
CA ARG A 52 -4.56 -4.46 -0.56
C ARG A 52 -3.61 -5.50 -1.11
N GLU A 53 -3.45 -6.61 -0.39
CA GLU A 53 -2.70 -7.78 -0.83
C GLU A 53 -3.64 -8.95 -1.05
N VAL A 54 -3.67 -9.50 -2.27
CA VAL A 54 -4.46 -10.69 -2.56
C VAL A 54 -3.64 -11.92 -2.21
N SER A 55 -4.24 -12.89 -1.51
CA SER A 55 -3.62 -14.17 -1.20
C SER A 55 -3.22 -14.91 -2.48
N GLY A 56 -1.97 -15.35 -2.56
CA GLY A 56 -1.39 -15.94 -3.78
C GLY A 56 -1.14 -14.95 -4.92
N GLY A 57 -1.47 -13.66 -4.73
CA GLY A 57 -1.30 -12.60 -5.70
C GLY A 57 0.14 -12.08 -5.79
N ASP A 58 0.46 -11.55 -6.97
CA ASP A 58 1.78 -10.98 -7.26
C ASP A 58 1.83 -9.46 -7.15
N GLU A 59 0.69 -8.82 -6.98
CA GLU A 59 0.56 -7.37 -6.94
C GLU A 59 -0.08 -6.92 -5.63
N ILE A 60 0.35 -5.74 -5.20
CA ILE A 60 -0.21 -5.00 -4.08
C ILE A 60 -0.92 -3.80 -4.68
N ASN A 61 -2.20 -3.67 -4.40
CA ASN A 61 -3.04 -2.61 -4.96
C ASN A 61 -3.26 -1.50 -3.95
N ILE A 62 -3.30 -0.27 -4.44
CA ILE A 62 -3.64 0.91 -3.64
C ILE A 62 -5.02 1.38 -4.06
N VAL A 63 -5.90 1.53 -3.08
CA VAL A 63 -7.23 2.12 -3.26
C VAL A 63 -7.33 3.32 -2.35
N VAL A 64 -7.80 4.45 -2.86
CA VAL A 64 -7.91 5.69 -2.09
C VAL A 64 -9.36 6.14 -2.15
N SER A 65 -9.91 6.55 -1.01
CA SER A 65 -11.22 7.19 -0.92
C SER A 65 -11.03 8.61 -0.43
N VAL A 66 -11.48 9.58 -1.23
CA VAL A 66 -11.47 11.00 -0.89
C VAL A 66 -12.90 11.53 -1.02
N LYS A 67 -13.49 12.00 0.07
CA LYS A 67 -14.87 12.50 0.13
C LYS A 67 -15.91 11.52 -0.43
N GLY A 68 -15.65 10.22 -0.33
CA GLY A 68 -16.53 9.15 -0.84
C GLY A 68 -16.29 8.77 -2.30
N GLU A 69 -15.39 9.45 -3.01
CA GLU A 69 -14.96 9.08 -4.35
C GLU A 69 -13.74 8.16 -4.30
N TYR A 70 -13.76 7.09 -5.10
CA TYR A 70 -12.69 6.10 -5.15
C TYR A 70 -11.70 6.39 -6.28
N ALA A 71 -10.41 6.32 -5.96
CA ALA A 71 -9.30 6.38 -6.89
C ALA A 71 -8.40 5.15 -6.76
N PHE A 72 -7.80 4.73 -7.87
CA PHE A 72 -6.94 3.54 -7.97
C PHE A 72 -5.57 3.93 -8.51
N PRO A 73 -4.73 4.61 -7.70
CA PRO A 73 -3.45 5.13 -8.17
C PRO A 73 -2.51 4.00 -8.58
N SER A 74 -2.05 4.03 -9.82
CA SER A 74 -1.04 3.09 -10.31
C SER A 74 0.36 3.57 -9.91
N LEU A 75 0.94 2.95 -8.89
CA LEU A 75 2.30 3.29 -8.43
C LEU A 75 3.35 3.15 -9.54
N LYS A 76 3.15 2.20 -10.47
CA LYS A 76 3.98 2.06 -11.67
C LYS A 76 3.97 3.32 -12.55
N LYS A 77 2.82 3.96 -12.71
CA LYS A 77 2.66 5.17 -13.52
C LYS A 77 3.14 6.41 -12.78
N LEU A 78 2.85 6.50 -11.48
CA LEU A 78 3.18 7.66 -10.64
C LEU A 78 4.67 7.72 -10.25
N TYR A 79 5.30 6.55 -10.05
CA TYR A 79 6.72 6.44 -9.63
C TYR A 79 7.52 5.58 -10.62
N PRO A 80 7.64 6.01 -11.89
CA PRO A 80 8.26 5.19 -12.93
C PRO A 80 9.75 4.94 -12.69
N LYS A 81 10.46 5.83 -11.98
CA LYS A 81 11.88 5.64 -11.66
C LYS A 81 12.07 4.51 -10.65
N GLN A 82 11.28 4.51 -9.58
CA GLN A 82 11.24 3.52 -8.51
C GLN A 82 10.82 2.17 -9.10
N TYR A 83 9.78 2.16 -9.94
CA TYR A 83 9.32 0.95 -10.62
C TYR A 83 10.37 0.37 -11.57
N LYS A 84 11.04 1.21 -12.37
CA LYS A 84 12.15 0.75 -13.24
C LYS A 84 13.29 0.14 -12.43
N ALA A 85 13.69 0.77 -11.32
CA ALA A 85 14.73 0.24 -10.44
C ALA A 85 14.33 -1.10 -9.83
N PHE A 86 13.08 -1.20 -9.33
CA PHE A 86 12.52 -2.44 -8.81
C PHE A 86 12.51 -3.55 -9.87
N ARG A 87 11.98 -3.26 -11.07
CA ARG A 87 11.93 -4.23 -12.17
C ARG A 87 13.32 -4.70 -12.59
N ARG A 88 14.31 -3.81 -12.65
CA ARG A 88 15.71 -4.17 -12.98
C ARG A 88 16.29 -5.13 -11.95
N LYS A 89 16.08 -4.88 -10.65
CA LYS A 89 16.54 -5.74 -9.55
C LYS A 89 15.90 -7.14 -9.59
N HIS A 90 14.67 -7.23 -10.10
CA HIS A 90 13.87 -8.46 -10.11
C HIS A 90 13.63 -9.01 -11.53
N PHE A 91 14.49 -8.65 -12.48
CA PHE A 91 14.33 -9.07 -13.88
C PHE A 91 14.52 -10.59 -14.05
N PHE A 92 15.49 -11.18 -13.36
CA PHE A 92 15.80 -12.61 -13.44
C PHE A 92 15.18 -13.46 -12.32
N LYS A 93 14.66 -12.82 -11.27
CA LYS A 93 14.05 -13.50 -10.13
C LYS A 93 12.85 -12.73 -9.63
N LYS A 94 11.72 -13.43 -9.49
CA LYS A 94 10.48 -12.88 -8.96
C LYS A 94 10.71 -12.26 -7.57
N ALA A 95 10.21 -11.05 -7.38
CA ALA A 95 10.33 -10.33 -6.11
C ALA A 95 9.58 -11.10 -5.00
N SER A 96 10.20 -11.20 -3.83
CA SER A 96 9.53 -11.73 -2.64
C SER A 96 8.40 -10.80 -2.18
N VAL A 97 7.49 -11.31 -1.34
CA VAL A 97 6.43 -10.48 -0.72
C VAL A 97 7.04 -9.29 0.01
N ALA A 98 8.08 -9.51 0.83
CA ALA A 98 8.78 -8.44 1.54
C ALA A 98 9.32 -7.35 0.60
N GLN A 99 9.95 -7.75 -0.51
CA GLN A 99 10.48 -6.80 -1.50
C GLN A 99 9.37 -6.00 -2.21
N ARG A 100 8.23 -6.64 -2.50
CA ARG A 100 7.05 -5.93 -3.03
C ARG A 100 6.52 -4.92 -2.02
N ARG A 101 6.46 -5.27 -0.73
CA ARG A 101 6.06 -4.36 0.34
C ARG A 101 7.01 -3.18 0.47
N GLU A 102 8.31 -3.43 0.51
CA GLU A 102 9.32 -2.35 0.54
C GLU A 102 9.16 -1.38 -0.63
N PHE A 103 8.90 -1.89 -1.84
CA PHE A 103 8.65 -1.05 -3.02
C PHE A 103 7.41 -0.17 -2.85
N VAL A 104 6.28 -0.75 -2.42
CA VAL A 104 5.03 0.01 -2.22
C VAL A 104 5.20 1.02 -1.10
N ALA A 105 5.72 0.62 0.07
CA ALA A 105 5.96 1.52 1.20
C ALA A 105 6.86 2.69 0.82
N LYS A 106 7.92 2.44 0.04
CA LYS A 106 8.79 3.50 -0.49
C LYS A 106 8.01 4.52 -1.32
N CYS A 107 7.10 4.07 -2.19
CA CYS A 107 6.28 4.98 -3.00
C CYS A 107 5.30 5.79 -2.13
N LEU A 108 4.67 5.16 -1.13
CA LEU A 108 3.75 5.84 -0.21
C LEU A 108 4.47 6.89 0.66
N ILE A 109 5.65 6.55 1.19
CA ILE A 109 6.48 7.47 1.97
C ILE A 109 6.95 8.64 1.10
N GLU A 110 7.34 8.38 -0.15
CA GLU A 110 7.69 9.47 -1.07
C GLU A 110 6.49 10.39 -1.32
N GLU A 111 5.30 9.84 -1.55
CA GLU A 111 4.08 10.64 -1.74
C GLU A 111 3.83 11.57 -0.56
N ILE A 112 3.82 11.01 0.65
CA ILE A 112 3.40 11.73 1.84
C ILE A 112 4.41 12.79 2.29
N ASN A 113 5.67 12.63 1.91
CA ASN A 113 6.73 13.57 2.27
C ASN A 113 6.96 14.66 1.22
N THR A 114 6.64 14.40 -0.05
CA THR A 114 6.98 15.33 -1.14
C THR A 114 5.78 16.13 -1.66
N LYS A 115 4.55 15.69 -1.40
CA LYS A 115 3.34 16.34 -1.91
C LYS A 115 2.52 16.99 -0.80
N PRO A 116 1.77 18.06 -1.10
CA PRO A 116 0.85 18.68 -0.13
C PRO A 116 -0.36 17.80 0.21
N THR A 117 -0.62 16.77 -0.59
CA THR A 117 -1.71 15.81 -0.41
C THR A 117 -1.19 14.39 -0.59
N PHE A 118 -1.73 13.43 0.15
CA PHE A 118 -1.45 12.01 -0.01
C PHE A 118 -2.48 11.36 -0.93
N PHE A 119 -2.16 11.24 -2.22
CA PHE A 119 -3.10 10.79 -3.25
C PHE A 119 -4.46 11.52 -3.23
N GLY A 120 -4.45 12.82 -2.92
CA GLY A 120 -5.66 13.64 -2.80
C GLY A 120 -6.19 13.79 -1.37
N ILE A 121 -5.76 12.97 -0.41
CA ILE A 121 -6.07 13.15 1.01
C ILE A 121 -5.27 14.34 1.56
N LYS A 122 -5.93 15.24 2.29
CA LYS A 122 -5.26 16.41 2.88
C LYS A 122 -4.35 16.01 4.05
N LEU A 123 -3.11 16.51 4.04
CA LEU A 123 -2.12 16.32 5.10
C LEU A 123 -2.27 17.33 6.24
#